data_AF-A0A8T3R008-F1
#
_entry.id   AF-A0A8T3R008-F1
#
_cell.length_a   1.000
_cell.length_b   1.000
_cell.length_c   1.000
_cell.angle_alpha   90.00
_cell.angle_beta   90.00
_cell.angle_gamma   90.00
#
_symmetry.space_group_name_H-M   'P 1'
#
loop_
_entity.id
_entity.type
_entity.pdbx_description
1 polymer ?
#
loop_
_entity_poly.entity_id
_entity_poly.type
_entity_poly.pdbx_seq_one_letter_code
_entity_poly.pdbx_strand_id
1 'polypeptide(L)' 'VIAVESYVGRHGGHEGVKLEQQVLITASGHEILSTYPFDRRLVGA' A
#
# COMPACT_ATOMS: atom_id res chain seq x y z
N VAL A 1 0.04 9.32 12.97
CA VAL A 1 -0.13 8.77 11.61
C VAL A 1 1.15 8.06 11.23
N ILE A 2 1.05 6.86 10.65
CA ILE A 2 2.18 6.06 10.18
C ILE A 2 2.02 5.75 8.68
N ALA A 3 3.13 5.54 8.00
CA ALA A 3 3.14 4.94 6.67
C ALA A 3 3.18 3.41 6.82
N VAL A 4 2.29 2.72 6.12
CA VAL A 4 2.33 1.26 5.96
C VAL A 4 2.72 0.96 4.53
N GLU A 5 3.84 0.28 4.35
CA GLU A 5 4.50 0.14 3.05
C GLU A 5 4.71 -1.34 2.67
N SER A 6 4.59 -1.62 1.38
CA SER A 6 4.96 -2.91 0.78
C SER A 6 5.64 -2.69 -0.56
N TYR A 7 6.84 -3.23 -0.71
CA TYR A 7 7.50 -3.38 -2.00
C TYR A 7 7.57 -4.87 -2.34
N VAL A 8 7.11 -5.23 -3.54
CA VAL A 8 7.18 -6.59 -4.07
C VAL A 8 7.86 -6.57 -5.42
N GLY A 9 9.00 -7.25 -5.51
CA GLY A 9 9.79 -7.38 -6.72
C GLY A 9 10.75 -8.57 -6.60
N ARG A 10 11.11 -9.17 -7.73
CA ARG A 10 12.09 -10.26 -7.77
C ARG A 10 13.51 -9.68 -7.65
N HIS A 11 14.38 -10.33 -6.89
CA HIS A 11 15.81 -10.00 -6.91
C HIS A 11 16.37 -10.10 -8.33
N GLY A 12 17.01 -9.02 -8.80
CA GLY A 12 17.52 -8.90 -10.18
C GLY A 12 16.42 -8.76 -11.25
N GLY A 13 15.15 -8.62 -10.86
CA GLY A 13 14.05 -8.32 -11.78
C GLY A 13 14.08 -6.86 -12.26
N HIS A 14 13.47 -6.62 -13.42
CA HIS A 14 13.39 -5.29 -14.03
C HIS A 14 12.26 -4.41 -13.46
N GLU A 15 11.27 -5.03 -12.80
CA GLU A 15 10.06 -4.36 -12.31
C GLU A 15 9.71 -4.83 -10.90
N GLY A 16 8.98 -3.97 -10.19
CA GLY A 16 8.38 -4.24 -8.88
C GLY A 16 7.26 -3.25 -8.58
N VAL A 17 6.38 -3.61 -7.65
CA VAL A 17 5.27 -2.76 -7.23
C VAL A 17 5.55 -2.25 -5.82
N LYS A 18 5.47 -0.93 -5.63
CA LYS A 18 5.44 -0.31 -4.30
C LYS A 18 4.04 0.22 -4.02
N LEU A 19 3.50 -0.19 -2.89
CA LEU A 19 2.28 0.37 -2.30
C LEU A 19 2.64 1.03 -0.97
N GLU A 20 1.91 2.08 -0.64
CA GLU A 20 2.03 2.81 0.60
C GLU A 20 0.70 3.45 0.95
N GLN A 21 0.31 3.36 2.23
CA GLN A 21 -0.86 4.06 2.74
C GLN A 21 -0.54 4.80 4.03
N GLN A 22 -1.16 5.96 4.20
CA GLN A 22 -1.16 6.69 5.46
C GLN A 22 -2.27 6.16 6.36
N VAL A 23 -1.90 5.75 7.57
CA VAL A 23 -2.80 5.14 8.55
C VAL A 23 -2.74 5.93 9.86
N LEU A 24 -3.90 6.38 10.34
CA LEU A 24 -4.06 6.96 11.66
C LEU A 24 -4.28 5.82 12.68
N ILE A 25 -3.51 5.82 13.78
CA ILE A 25 -3.79 4.97 14.94
C ILE A 25 -4.82 5.70 15.80
N THR A 26 -5.93 5.03 16.11
CA THR A 26 -7.00 5.55 16.96
C THR A 26 -6.99 4.84 18.32
N ALA A 27 -7.83 5.27 19.26
CA ALA A 27 -7.89 4.66 20.59
C ALA A 27 -8.32 3.18 20.57
N SER A 28 -9.03 2.74 19.52
CA SER A 28 -9.60 1.39 19.39
C SER A 28 -9.14 0.63 18.14
N GLY A 29 -8.21 1.19 17.35
CA GLY A 29 -7.77 0.55 16.11
C GLY A 29 -7.03 1.50 15.17
N HIS A 30 -7.43 1.52 13.90
CA HIS A 30 -6.81 2.34 12.88
C HIS A 30 -7.80 2.82 11.81
N GLU A 31 -7.44 3.90 11.13
CA GLU A 31 -8.17 4.48 9.99
C GLU A 31 -7.19 4.68 8.82
N ILE A 32 -7.58 4.21 7.62
CA ILE A 32 -6.81 4.43 6.39
C ILE A 32 -7.19 5.80 5.84
N LEU A 33 -6.23 6.71 5.78
CA LEU A 33 -6.42 8.08 5.27
C LEU A 33 -6.22 8.17 3.75
N SER A 34 -5.48 7.24 3.16
CA SER A 34 -5.23 7.21 1.72
C SER A 34 -6.46 6.75 0.93
N THR A 35 -7.01 7.62 0.09
CA THR A 35 -8.19 7.36 -0.73
C THR A 35 -7.89 7.12 -2.21
N TYR A 36 -6.63 7.30 -2.63
CA TYR A 36 -6.25 7.09 -4.03
C TYR A 36 -6.41 5.61 -4.41
N PRO A 37 -7.11 5.29 -5.52
CA PRO A 37 -7.39 3.91 -5.86
C PRO A 37 -6.13 3.19 -6.35
N PHE A 38 -6.09 1.88 -6.13
CA PHE A 38 -5.10 1.02 -6.78
C PHE A 38 -5.35 0.94 -8.30
N ASP A 39 -4.29 0.66 -9.06
CA ASP A 39 -4.42 0.46 -10.50
C ASP A 39 -5.26 -0.79 -10.77
N ARG A 40 -6.42 -0.58 -11.40
CA ARG A 40 -7.39 -1.63 -11.68
C ARG A 40 -6.87 -2.75 -12.57
N ARG A 41 -5.79 -2.50 -13.34
CA ARG A 41 -5.17 -3.51 -14.21
C ARG A 41 -4.30 -4.49 -13.41
N LEU A 42 -3.90 -4.12 -12.20
CA LEU A 42 -2.94 -4.85 -11.37
C LEU A 42 -3.57 -5.49 -10.11
N VAL A 43 -4.80 -5.14 -9.78
CA VAL A 43 -5.59 -5.82 -8.74
C VAL A 43 -6.26 -7.05 -9.35
N GLY A 44 -6.14 -8.20 -8.67
CA GLY A 44 -6.70 -9.48 -9.12
C GLY A 44 -8.23 -9.44 -9.25
N ALA A 45 -8.80 -10.46 -9.90
CA ALA A 45 -10.24 -10.68 -9.99
C ALA A 45 -10.83 -11.17 -8.65
#